data_AF-A0A6L2ZQA8-F1
#
_entry.id   AF-A0A6L2ZQA8-F1
#
_cell.length_a   1.000
_cell.length_b   1.000
_cell.length_c   1.000
_cell.angle_alpha   90.00
_cell.angle_beta   90.00
_cell.angle_gamma   90.00
#
_symmetry.space_group_name_H-M   'P 1'
#
loop_
_entity.id
_entity.type
_entity.pdbx_description
1 polymer ?
#
loop_
_entity_poly.entity_id
_entity_poly.type
_entity_poly.pdbx_seq_one_letter_code
_entity_poly.pdbx_strand_id
1 'polypeptide(L)'
;RNGYWRLKFTSRKDRFAAKLKGLRDFLWKNLTSNRGQTLKTVISVVRGWVNYHGISDNQRRVGQFIHQSRRIIFKWFNRKGGRRRMI
;
A
#
# COMPACT_ATOMS: atom_id res chain seq x y z
N ARG A 1 33.76 17.09 15.45
CA ARG A 1 32.31 16.79 15.35
C ARG A 1 32.05 16.17 13.98
N ASN A 2 32.04 14.83 13.90
CA ASN A 2 31.81 14.07 12.65
C ASN A 2 30.35 14.30 12.21
N GLY A 3 29.97 14.63 10.98
CA GLY A 3 30.61 14.40 9.68
C GLY A 3 29.62 13.81 8.65
N TYR A 4 28.36 13.53 9.02
CA TYR A 4 27.37 12.94 8.12
C TYR A 4 26.09 13.76 8.10
N TRP A 5 25.84 14.46 7.00
CA TRP A 5 24.54 15.07 6.71
C TRP A 5 23.57 13.98 6.25
N ARG A 6 22.42 13.84 6.93
CA ARG A 6 21.35 12.91 6.54
C ARG A 6 20.12 13.71 6.13
N LEU A 7 19.59 13.42 4.95
CA LEU A 7 18.32 13.98 4.50
C LEU A 7 17.18 13.42 5.36
N LYS A 8 16.62 14.24 6.25
CA LYS A 8 15.38 13.94 6.94
C LYS A 8 14.22 14.12 5.96
N PHE A 9 13.64 13.03 5.49
CA PHE A 9 12.47 13.10 4.62
C PHE A 9 11.33 12.26 5.17
N THR A 10 10.14 12.86 5.16
CA THR A 10 8.90 12.23 5.58
C THR A 10 7.89 12.36 4.46
N SER A 11 7.17 11.27 4.16
CA SER A 11 6.12 11.36 3.14
C SER A 11 4.98 12.25 3.62
N ARG A 12 4.50 13.12 2.74
CA ARG A 12 3.39 14.03 3.00
C ARG A 12 2.09 13.25 3.30
N LYS A 13 1.36 13.66 4.34
CA LYS A 13 0.21 12.92 4.89
C LYS A 13 -0.95 12.80 3.89
N ASP A 14 -1.25 13.87 3.16
CA ASP A 14 -2.24 13.94 2.08
C ASP A 14 -1.92 12.97 0.94
N ARG A 15 -0.67 12.95 0.44
CA ARG A 15 -0.24 12.06 -0.65
C ARG A 15 -0.30 10.59 -0.22
N PHE A 16 0.05 10.31 1.02
CA PHE A 16 -0.09 8.98 1.62
C PHE A 16 -1.56 8.53 1.64
N ALA A 17 -2.46 9.37 2.15
CA ALA A 17 -3.88 9.06 2.23
C ALA A 17 -4.51 8.90 0.83
N ALA A 18 -4.19 9.80 -0.09
CA ALA A 18 -4.65 9.75 -1.48
C ALA A 18 -4.21 8.45 -2.18
N LYS A 19 -2.97 8.00 -1.96
CA LYS A 19 -2.49 6.75 -2.55
C LYS A 19 -3.24 5.53 -2.01
N LEU A 20 -3.50 5.47 -0.70
CA LEU A 20 -4.29 4.38 -0.10
C LEU A 20 -5.75 4.41 -0.59
N LYS A 21 -6.35 5.59 -0.72
CA LYS A 21 -7.69 5.76 -1.29
C LYS A 21 -7.74 5.25 -2.73
N GLY A 22 -6.78 5.64 -3.56
CA GLY A 22 -6.68 5.16 -4.95
C GLY A 22 -6.53 3.64 -5.06
N LEU A 23 -5.72 3.01 -4.20
CA LEU A 23 -5.61 1.56 -4.15
C LEU A 23 -6.94 0.88 -3.80
N ARG A 24 -7.66 1.43 -2.80
CA ARG A 24 -8.97 0.92 -2.40
C ARG A 24 -9.99 1.05 -3.52
N ASP A 25 -10.04 2.21 -4.19
CA ASP A 25 -11.00 2.49 -5.25
C ASP A 25 -10.72 1.62 -6.48
N PHE A 26 -9.45 1.43 -6.85
CA PHE A 26 -9.05 0.51 -7.91
C PHE A 26 -9.53 -0.92 -7.64
N LEU A 27 -9.30 -1.43 -6.43
CA LEU A 27 -9.76 -2.76 -6.02
C LEU A 27 -11.28 -2.88 -6.02
N TRP A 28 -11.99 -1.85 -5.55
CA TRP A 28 -13.45 -1.81 -5.57
C TRP A 28 -14.02 -1.89 -6.99
N LYS A 29 -13.47 -1.09 -7.92
CA LYS A 29 -13.88 -1.12 -9.33
C LYS A 29 -13.59 -2.47 -10.01
N ASN A 30 -12.61 -3.21 -9.51
CA ASN A 30 -12.20 -4.52 -10.02
C ASN A 30 -12.72 -5.69 -9.18
N LEU A 31 -13.92 -5.55 -8.58
CA LEU A 31 -14.54 -6.59 -7.75
C LEU A 31 -14.93 -7.84 -8.54
N THR A 32 -15.20 -7.76 -9.83
CA THR A 32 -15.57 -8.91 -10.67
C THR A 32 -14.42 -9.42 -11.53
N SER A 33 -13.41 -8.58 -11.78
CA SER A 33 -12.22 -8.84 -12.61
C SER A 33 -11.38 -10.07 -12.20
N ASN A 34 -10.45 -10.45 -13.08
CA ASN A 34 -9.49 -11.53 -12.82
C ASN A 34 -8.62 -11.20 -11.59
N ARG A 35 -8.65 -12.09 -10.59
CA ARG A 35 -7.98 -11.87 -9.30
C ARG A 35 -6.47 -11.72 -9.43
N GLY A 36 -5.84 -12.58 -10.23
CA GLY A 36 -4.39 -12.60 -10.39
C GLY A 36 -3.90 -11.31 -11.04
N GLN A 37 -4.58 -10.85 -12.09
CA GLN A 37 -4.19 -9.63 -12.79
C GLN A 37 -4.38 -8.39 -11.92
N THR A 38 -5.52 -8.26 -11.23
CA THR A 38 -5.76 -7.14 -10.31
C THR A 38 -4.72 -7.09 -9.19
N LEU A 39 -4.35 -8.24 -8.62
CA LEU A 39 -3.33 -8.30 -7.58
C LEU A 39 -1.93 -7.96 -8.11
N LYS A 40 -1.54 -8.44 -9.28
CA LYS A 40 -0.26 -8.09 -9.91
C LYS A 40 -0.12 -6.57 -10.07
N THR A 41 -1.19 -5.89 -10.53
CA THR A 41 -1.21 -4.43 -10.64
C THR A 41 -1.03 -3.75 -9.28
N VAL A 42 -1.80 -4.17 -8.27
CA VAL A 42 -1.69 -3.59 -6.92
C VAL A 42 -0.31 -3.81 -6.30
N ILE A 43 0.27 -5.01 -6.45
CA ILE A 43 1.61 -5.33 -5.96
C ILE A 43 2.66 -4.44 -6.65
N SER A 44 2.55 -4.24 -7.96
CA SER A 44 3.44 -3.34 -8.70
C SER A 44 3.37 -1.91 -8.17
N VAL A 45 2.17 -1.38 -7.95
CA VAL A 45 1.96 -0.03 -7.37
C VAL A 45 2.55 0.08 -5.96
N VAL A 46 2.33 -0.92 -5.11
CA VAL A 46 2.87 -0.93 -3.74
C VAL A 46 4.39 -0.98 -3.76
N ARG A 47 4.99 -1.84 -4.58
CA ARG A 47 6.45 -1.92 -4.76
C ARG A 47 7.02 -0.59 -5.24
N GLY A 48 6.43 0.02 -6.27
CA GLY A 48 6.89 1.32 -6.77
C GLY A 48 6.84 2.42 -5.71
N TRP A 49 5.77 2.47 -4.91
CA TRP A 49 5.67 3.44 -3.82
C TRP A 49 6.73 3.19 -2.73
N VAL A 50 6.94 1.93 -2.34
CA VAL A 50 7.95 1.54 -1.34
C VAL A 50 9.35 1.85 -1.84
N ASN A 51 9.70 1.54 -3.09
CA ASN A 51 11.00 1.83 -3.67
C ASN A 51 11.30 3.33 -3.68
N TYR A 52 10.30 4.16 -4.00
CA TYR A 52 10.48 5.62 -4.01
C TYR A 52 10.60 6.23 -2.60
N HIS A 53 9.85 5.69 -1.63
CA HIS A 53 9.76 6.26 -0.28
C HIS A 53 10.65 5.53 0.75
N GLY A 54 11.36 4.48 0.33
CA GLY A 54 12.22 3.60 1.12
C GLY A 54 13.57 4.21 1.48
N ILE A 55 13.58 5.51 1.77
CA ILE A 55 14.76 6.24 2.20
C ILE A 55 14.89 6.26 3.73
N SER A 56 16.06 6.68 4.18
CA SER A 56 16.36 6.93 5.59
C SER A 56 15.29 7.79 6.29
N ASP A 57 15.01 7.50 7.56
CA ASP A 57 14.04 8.20 8.43
C ASP A 57 12.54 8.10 8.04
N ASN A 58 12.21 7.48 6.90
CA ASN A 58 10.81 7.29 6.47
C ASN A 58 10.26 5.87 6.73
N GLN A 59 11.05 4.99 7.36
CA GLN A 59 10.71 3.58 7.59
C GLN A 59 9.35 3.39 8.26
N ARG A 60 9.04 4.20 9.27
CA ARG A 60 7.73 4.15 9.96
C ARG A 60 6.56 4.36 8.98
N ARG A 61 6.68 5.34 8.09
CA ARG A 61 5.63 5.63 7.10
C ARG A 61 5.53 4.53 6.06
N VAL A 62 6.67 3.98 5.64
CA VAL A 62 6.72 2.86 4.69
C VAL A 62 6.06 1.62 5.29
N GLY A 63 6.40 1.27 6.54
CA GLY A 63 5.76 0.18 7.27
C GLY A 63 4.25 0.38 7.41
N GLN A 64 3.81 1.60 7.73
CA GLN A 64 2.38 1.94 7.77
C GLN A 64 1.71 1.76 6.39
N PHE A 65 2.36 2.19 5.31
CA PHE A 65 1.81 2.03 3.96
C PHE A 65 1.61 0.55 3.64
N ILE A 66 2.65 -0.27 3.82
CA ILE A 66 2.62 -1.72 3.58
C ILE A 66 1.50 -2.37 4.40
N HIS A 67 1.41 -2.05 5.69
CA HIS A 67 0.38 -2.58 6.58
C HIS A 67 -1.03 -2.23 6.08
N GLN A 68 -1.29 -0.97 5.75
CA GLN A 68 -2.62 -0.55 5.28
C GLN A 68 -2.95 -1.15 3.90
N SER A 69 -2.00 -1.18 2.97
CA SER A 69 -2.19 -1.84 1.67
C SER A 69 -2.55 -3.32 1.83
N ARG A 70 -1.86 -4.05 2.71
CA ARG A 70 -2.15 -5.46 3.01
C ARG A 70 -3.58 -5.62 3.56
N ARG A 71 -4.01 -4.76 4.48
CA ARG A 71 -5.40 -4.78 5.00
C ARG A 71 -6.44 -4.51 3.93
N ILE A 72 -6.20 -3.57 3.02
CA ILE A 72 -7.12 -3.26 1.91
C ILE A 72 -7.25 -4.48 1.00
N ILE A 73 -6.13 -5.12 0.64
CA ILE A 73 -6.10 -6.33 -0.19
C ILE A 73 -6.90 -7.46 0.47
N PHE A 74 -6.67 -7.74 1.76
CA PHE A 74 -7.42 -8.79 2.48
C PHE A 74 -8.91 -8.50 2.53
N LYS A 75 -9.31 -7.25 2.80
CA LYS A 75 -10.73 -6.85 2.79
C LYS A 75 -11.37 -7.06 1.43
N TRP A 76 -10.64 -6.77 0.34
CA TRP A 76 -11.12 -7.02 -1.01
C TRP A 76 -11.27 -8.52 -1.31
N PHE A 77 -10.29 -9.33 -0.89
CA PHE A 77 -10.33 -10.79 -1.05
C PHE A 77 -11.53 -11.41 -0.32
N ASN A 78 -11.76 -11.02 0.93
CA ASN A 78 -12.89 -11.48 1.75
C ASN A 78 -14.24 -11.03 1.19
N ARG A 79 -14.29 -9.88 0.50
CA ARG A 79 -15.51 -9.41 -0.18
C ARG A 79 -15.80 -10.24 -1.43
N LYS A 80 -14.79 -10.57 -2.25
CA LYS A 80 -14.97 -11.40 -3.46
C LYS A 80 -15.30 -12.86 -3.12
N GLY A 81 -14.74 -13.39 -2.03
CA GLY A 81 -14.89 -14.79 -1.62
C GLY A 81 -16.16 -15.11 -0.82
N GLY A 82 -17.12 -14.17 -0.72
CA GLY A 82 -18.39 -14.40 -0.02
C GLY A 82 -18.21 -14.72 1.47
N ARG A 83 -17.58 -13.81 2.23
CA ARG A 83 -17.62 -13.77 3.72
C ARG A 83 -17.51 -15.13 4.43
N ARG A 84 -16.66 -16.05 3.96
CA ARG A 84 -16.32 -17.26 4.74
C ARG A 84 -15.58 -16.80 5.99
N ARG A 85 -16.16 -17.05 7.17
CA ARG A 85 -15.43 -16.93 8.44
C ARG A 85 -14.22 -17.85 8.32
N MET A 86 -13.02 -17.33 8.56
CA MET A 86 -11.92 -18.20 8.97
C MET A 86 -12.35 -18.74 10.34
N ILE A 87 -12.69 -20.04 10.37
CA ILE A 87 -12.85 -20.82 11.60
C ILE A 87 -11.43 -21.13 12.10
#